data_AF-A0A814Q857-F1
#
_entry.id   AF-A0A814Q857-F1
#
_cell.length_a   1.000
_cell.length_b   1.000
_cell.length_c   1.000
_cell.angle_alpha   90.00
_cell.angle_beta   90.00
_cell.angle_gamma   90.00
#
_symmetry.space_group_name_H-M   'P 1'
#
loop_
_entity.id
_entity.type
_entity.pdbx_description
1 polymer ?
#
loop_
_entity_poly.entity_id
_entity_poly.type
_entity_poly.pdbx_seq_one_letter_code
_entity_poly.pdbx_strand_id
1 'polypeptide(L)'
;MTNDEQLQICLYHPHPSQAHRYTRQIIRITDKTTCREVLTHYIPESSTARLVETCLGFEREIPPGDCLFDIITRNQTIEEFKIVVRRLHGMFM
;
A
#
# COMPACT_ATOMS: atom_id res chain seq x y z
N MET A 1 -20.95 13.75 -15.54
CA MET A 1 -20.47 12.36 -15.41
C MET A 1 -19.02 12.45 -14.98
N THR A 2 -18.72 12.23 -13.70
CA THR A 2 -17.33 12.09 -13.24
C THR A 2 -16.83 10.73 -13.72
N ASN A 3 -15.94 10.72 -14.71
CA ASN A 3 -15.11 9.56 -14.96
C ASN A 3 -14.11 9.51 -13.80
N ASP A 4 -14.47 8.82 -12.72
CA ASP A 4 -13.50 8.52 -11.67
C ASP A 4 -12.45 7.58 -12.28
N GLU A 5 -11.25 8.10 -12.55
CA GLU A 5 -10.14 7.31 -13.07
C GLU A 5 -9.81 6.21 -12.06
N GLN A 6 -9.79 4.95 -12.52
CA GLN A 6 -9.54 3.79 -11.67
C GLN A 6 -8.23 3.12 -12.06
N LEU A 7 -7.43 2.78 -11.05
CA LEU A 7 -6.21 2.01 -11.20
C LEU A 7 -6.32 0.68 -10.44
N GLN A 8 -5.81 -0.40 -11.04
CA GLN A 8 -5.62 -1.67 -10.35
C GLN A 8 -4.16 -1.78 -9.91
N ILE A 9 -3.92 -2.04 -8.62
CA ILE A 9 -2.57 -2.17 -8.07
C ILE A 9 -2.41 -3.45 -7.25
N CYS A 10 -1.18 -3.93 -7.16
CA CYS A 10 -0.80 -4.99 -6.25
C CYS A 10 -0.34 -4.39 -4.92
N LEU A 11 -1.08 -4.70 -3.86
CA LEU A 11 -0.71 -4.44 -2.47
C LEU A 11 -0.01 -5.69 -1.90
N TYR A 12 1.19 -5.51 -1.35
CA TYR A 12 1.98 -6.62 -0.81
C TYR A 12 1.89 -6.66 0.71
N HIS A 13 1.41 -7.77 1.26
CA HIS A 13 1.29 -7.97 2.71
C HIS A 13 2.33 -9.00 3.16
N PRO A 14 2.97 -8.82 4.33
CA PRO A 14 3.82 -9.85 4.91
C PRO A 14 2.98 -11.09 5.17
N HIS A 15 3.45 -12.25 4.73
CA HIS A 15 2.76 -13.51 4.92
C HIS A 15 2.80 -13.88 6.41
N PRO A 16 1.66 -14.18 7.05
CA PRO A 16 1.58 -14.36 8.50
C PRO A 16 2.49 -15.48 9.03
N SER A 17 2.69 -16.54 8.24
CA SER A 17 3.48 -17.71 8.62
C SER A 17 4.87 -17.79 7.96
N GLN A 18 5.25 -16.82 7.13
CA GLN A 18 6.50 -16.87 6.36
C GLN A 18 7.16 -15.50 6.32
N ALA A 19 8.12 -15.27 7.23
CA ALA A 19 8.76 -13.97 7.47
C ALA A 19 9.42 -13.32 6.23
N HIS A 20 9.69 -14.10 5.17
CA HIS A 20 10.32 -13.64 3.93
C HIS A 20 9.39 -13.68 2.72
N ARG A 21 8.10 -13.98 2.90
CA ARG A 21 7.16 -14.06 1.80
C ARG A 21 6.12 -12.97 1.93
N TYR A 22 5.79 -12.36 0.80
CA TYR A 22 4.67 -11.43 0.70
C TYR A 22 3.49 -12.10 -0.01
N THR A 23 2.29 -11.94 0.51
CA THR A 23 1.04 -12.22 -0.20
C THR A 23 0.64 -10.99 -1.00
N ARG A 24 0.36 -11.18 -2.30
CA ARG A 24 -0.13 -10.12 -3.18
C ARG A 24 -1.66 -10.05 -3.12
N GLN A 25 -2.21 -8.86 -2.96
CA GLN A 25 -3.63 -8.58 -3.09
C GLN A 25 -3.83 -7.54 -4.18
N ILE A 26 -4.72 -7.82 -5.14
CA ILE A 26 -5.07 -6.84 -6.17
C ILE A 26 -6.20 -5.96 -5.62
N ILE A 27 -5.97 -4.66 -5.56
CA ILE A 27 -6.98 -3.68 -5.12
C ILE A 27 -7.26 -2.67 -6.22
N ARG A 28 -8.44 -2.05 -6.16
CA ARG A 28 -8.83 -0.94 -7.03
C ARG A 28 -8.78 0.35 -6.23
N ILE A 29 -8.18 1.37 -6.83
CA ILE A 29 -8.08 2.72 -6.27
C ILE A 29 -8.55 3.74 -7.29
N THR A 30 -9.01 4.89 -6.81
CA THR A 30 -9.36 6.07 -7.59
C THR A 30 -8.37 7.22 -7.32
N ASP A 31 -8.43 8.26 -8.13
CA ASP A 31 -7.77 9.56 -7.93
C ASP A 31 -8.02 10.23 -6.56
N LYS A 32 -9.04 9.79 -5.83
CA LYS A 32 -9.38 10.27 -4.48
C LYS A 32 -8.97 9.31 -3.38
N THR A 33 -8.55 8.09 -3.72
CA THR A 33 -8.25 7.05 -2.74
C THR A 33 -6.98 7.39 -1.97
N THR A 34 -7.16 7.70 -0.70
CA THR A 34 -6.08 7.96 0.25
C THR A 34 -5.48 6.67 0.79
N CYS A 35 -4.22 6.76 1.24
CA CYS A 35 -3.56 5.65 1.90
C CYS A 35 -4.30 5.17 3.15
N ARG A 36 -4.93 6.08 3.90
CA ARG A 36 -5.77 5.77 5.06
C ARG A 36 -6.98 4.91 4.68
N GLU A 37 -7.68 5.23 3.59
CA GLU A 37 -8.82 4.43 3.13
C GLU A 37 -8.37 3.03 2.74
N VAL A 38 -7.22 2.89 2.06
CA VAL A 38 -6.66 1.59 1.71
C VAL A 38 -6.34 0.77 2.96
N LEU A 39 -5.66 1.37 3.94
CA LEU A 39 -5.37 0.73 5.21
C LEU A 39 -6.66 0.30 5.94
N THR A 40 -7.66 1.18 5.98
CA THR A 40 -8.92 0.93 6.71
C THR A 40 -9.76 -0.18 6.06
N HIS A 41 -9.83 -0.19 4.73
CA HIS A 41 -10.68 -1.14 4.01
C HIS A 41 -10.04 -2.50 3.80
N TYR A 42 -8.75 -2.54 3.44
CA TYR A 42 -8.08 -3.78 3.08
C TYR A 42 -7.27 -4.36 4.24
N ILE A 43 -7.07 -3.60 5.30
CA ILE A 43 -6.28 -4.00 6.47
C ILE A 43 -7.03 -3.61 7.76
N PRO A 44 -8.24 -4.13 8.00
CA PRO A 44 -9.09 -3.69 9.11
C PRO A 44 -8.46 -3.91 10.50
N GLU A 45 -7.50 -4.84 10.63
CA GLU A 45 -6.75 -5.10 11.86
C GLU A 45 -5.61 -4.09 12.11
N SER A 46 -5.50 -3.01 11.33
CA SER A 46 -4.24 -2.25 11.16
C SER A 46 -4.11 -0.95 11.94
N SER A 47 -4.58 -0.89 13.19
CA SER A 47 -4.23 0.26 14.06
C SER A 47 -2.71 0.54 14.10
N THR A 48 -1.90 -0.48 13.76
CA THR A 48 -0.44 -0.41 13.69
C THR A 48 0.18 -0.58 12.28
N ALA A 49 -0.57 -0.61 11.16
CA ALA A 49 0.08 -0.70 9.84
C ALA A 49 0.31 0.63 9.14
N ARG A 50 1.28 0.62 8.22
CA ARG A 50 1.65 1.72 7.33
C ARG A 50 1.83 1.20 5.91
N LEU A 51 1.58 2.07 4.93
CA LEU A 51 1.98 1.82 3.55
C LEU A 51 3.39 2.32 3.35
N VAL A 52 4.20 1.52 2.65
CA VAL A 52 5.58 1.81 2.32
C VAL A 52 5.71 1.65 0.82
N GLU A 53 6.27 2.64 0.15
CA GLU A 53 6.75 2.47 -1.21
C GLU A 53 8.16 1.89 -1.18
N THR A 54 8.41 0.92 -2.04
CA THR A 54 9.73 0.36 -2.29
C THR A 54 10.12 0.65 -3.72
N CYS A 55 11.28 1.26 -3.93
CA CYS A 55 11.80 1.65 -5.24
C CYS A 55 13.32 1.42 -5.26
N LEU A 56 13.82 0.58 -6.17
CA LEU A 56 15.26 0.29 -6.32
C LEU A 56 15.97 -0.08 -5.00
N GLY A 57 15.29 -0.83 -4.13
CA GLY A 57 15.80 -1.23 -2.81
C GLY A 57 15.69 -0.16 -1.71
N PHE A 58 15.20 1.04 -2.02
CA PHE A 58 14.88 2.07 -1.02
C PHE A 58 13.43 1.93 -0.57
N GLU A 59 13.21 2.07 0.73
CA GLU A 59 11.87 2.08 1.34
C GLU A 59 11.55 3.47 1.88
N ARG A 60 10.34 3.94 1.61
CA ARG A 60 9.82 5.19 2.17
C ARG A 60 8.40 4.99 2.69
N GLU A 61 8.15 5.44 3.91
CA GLU A 61 6.79 5.47 4.47
C GLU A 61 5.93 6.48 3.72
N ILE A 62 4.73 6.04 3.36
CA ILE A 62 3.73 6.87 2.71
C ILE A 62 2.80 7.43 3.80
N PRO A 63 2.68 8.77 3.91
CA PRO A 63 1.75 9.38 4.85
C PRO A 63 0.31 8.91 4.60
N PRO A 64 -0.48 8.62 5.66
CA PRO A 64 -1.84 8.10 5.49
C PRO A 64 -2.80 9.09 4.83
N GLY A 65 -2.49 10.39 4.83
CA GLY A 65 -3.29 11.41 4.16
C GLY A 65 -3.02 11.55 2.66
N ASP A 66 -1.95 10.93 2.15
CA ASP A 66 -1.54 11.10 0.76
C ASP A 66 -2.43 10.26 -0.17
N CYS A 67 -2.67 10.80 -1.38
CA CYS A 67 -3.39 10.10 -2.42
C CYS A 67 -2.52 8.99 -3.01
N LEU A 68 -3.00 7.75 -2.94
CA LEU A 68 -2.23 6.61 -3.44
C LEU A 68 -2.15 6.62 -4.97
N PHE A 69 -3.20 7.07 -5.66
CA PHE A 69 -3.23 7.15 -7.11
C PHE A 69 -2.10 8.04 -7.66
N ASP A 70 -1.91 9.22 -7.07
CA ASP A 70 -0.82 10.14 -7.44
C ASP A 70 0.56 9.51 -7.24
N ILE A 71 0.74 8.75 -6.15
CA ILE A 71 2.01 8.08 -5.85
C ILE A 71 2.31 6.99 -6.87
N ILE A 72 1.32 6.17 -7.20
CA ILE A 72 1.50 5.09 -8.18
C ILE A 72 1.78 5.67 -9.57
N THR A 73 0.98 6.63 -10.01
CA THR A 73 1.09 7.22 -11.35
C THR A 73 2.42 7.94 -11.56
N ARG A 74 2.98 8.57 -10.51
CA ARG A 74 4.33 9.17 -10.55
C ARG A 74 5.44 8.14 -10.73
N ASN A 75 5.26 6.92 -10.22
CA ASN A 75 6.28 5.89 -10.18
C ASN A 75 6.00 4.70 -11.12
N GLN A 76 4.94 4.76 -11.93
CA GLN A 76 4.49 3.62 -12.76
C GLN A 76 5.51 3.14 -13.80
N THR A 77 6.47 4.00 -14.17
CA THR A 77 7.54 3.69 -15.12
C THR A 77 8.70 2.95 -14.47
N ILE A 78 8.71 2.85 -13.14
CA ILE A 78 9.78 2.19 -12.38
C ILE A 78 9.39 0.73 -12.19
N GLU A 79 10.08 -0.17 -12.88
CA GLU A 79 9.78 -1.61 -12.92
C GLU A 79 9.80 -2.26 -11.53
N GLU A 80 10.66 -1.79 -10.62
CA GLU A 80 10.80 -2.33 -9.28
C GLU A 80 9.89 -1.67 -8.23
N PHE A 81 9.02 -0.74 -8.64
CA PHE A 81 8.16 -0.01 -7.71
C PHE A 81 7.06 -0.90 -7.12
N LYS A 82 6.95 -0.92 -5.80
CA LYS A 82 5.97 -1.74 -5.06
C LYS A 82 5.38 -0.97 -3.90
N ILE A 83 4.10 -1.22 -3.60
CA ILE A 83 3.46 -0.78 -2.37
C ILE A 83 3.36 -1.95 -1.41
N VAL A 84 4.04 -1.82 -0.29
CA VAL A 84 4.13 -2.83 0.76
C VAL A 84 3.41 -2.34 2.00
N VAL A 85 2.67 -3.23 2.62
CA VAL A 85 2.09 -3.02 3.94
C VAL A 85 3.14 -3.42 4.97
N ARG A 86 3.56 -2.47 5.81
CA ARG A 86 4.39 -2.78 6.98
C ARG A 86 3.53 -2.73 8.22
N ARG A 87 3.46 -3.85 8.95
CA ARG A 87 2.91 -3.87 10.31
C ARG A 87 3.98 -3.37 11.26
N LEU A 88 3.71 -2.32 12.01
CA LEU A 88 4.51 -2.00 13.18
C LEU A 88 4.22 -3.10 14.20
N HIS A 89 5.27 -3.82 14.64
CA HIS A 89 5.10 -4.81 15.68
C HIS A 89 4.48 -4.11 16.90
N GLY A 90 3.20 -4.39 17.15
CA GLY A 90 2.66 -4.26 18.48
C GLY A 90 3.43 -5.28 19.31
N MET A 91 4.23 -4.80 20.26
CA MET A 91 4.64 -5.63 21.38
C MET A 91 3.34 -6.15 22.01
N PHE A 92 3.03 -7.43 21.78
CA PHE A 92 2.06 -8.12 22.61
C PHE A 92 2.68 -8.13 24.02
N MET A 93 2.07 -7.38 24.95
CA MET A 93 2.25 -7.60 26.37
C MET A 93 1.42 -8.80 26.80
#